data_AF-A0A7C5ZF51-F1
#
_entry.id   AF-A0A7C5ZF51-F1
#
_cell.length_a   1.000
_cell.length_b   1.000
_cell.length_c   1.000
_cell.angle_alpha   90.00
_cell.angle_beta   90.00
_cell.angle_gamma   90.00
#
_symmetry.space_group_name_H-M   'P 1'
#
loop_
_entity.id
_entity.type
_entity.pdbx_description
1 polymer ?
#
loop_
_entity_poly.entity_id
_entity_poly.type
_entity_poly.pdbx_seq_one_letter_code
_entity_poly.pdbx_strand_id
1 'polypeptide(L)'
;MSATTDTLAQEFVKFSVEAGVLKFGEFKTKAGRLSPYFFNAGLFDDGAKLQRLAEFYARRLVASGLEFDMLFGPAYKGITLAAAVAIELARLGRNVPYAYNRKEAKDHGEGGTLVGAPVRGRVLIVDDVISAGTSVRESIAMIQAAGAQPCGVAIALDRQEKAMENGAEVSWSAVQYVTSTLGLRVIAIASLADLLQYLRSTSDPAVL
;
A
#
# COMPACT_ATOMS: atom_id res chain seq x y z
N MET A 1 6.53 -8.09 27.12
CA MET A 1 6.56 -9.27 26.23
C MET A 1 7.39 -8.89 25.02
N SER A 2 8.47 -9.61 24.73
CA SER A 2 9.27 -9.37 23.51
C SER A 2 8.36 -9.66 22.31
N ALA A 3 8.01 -8.63 21.54
CA ALA A 3 7.27 -8.84 20.30
C ALA A 3 8.11 -9.76 19.40
N THR A 4 7.52 -10.86 18.94
CA THR A 4 8.15 -11.72 17.93
C THR A 4 8.45 -10.87 16.70
N THR A 5 9.71 -10.78 16.33
CA THR A 5 10.16 -9.99 15.17
C THR A 5 9.55 -10.53 13.89
N ASP A 6 8.82 -9.69 13.16
CA ASP A 6 8.35 -10.01 11.82
C ASP A 6 9.50 -9.85 10.82
N THR A 7 10.14 -10.97 10.48
CA THR A 7 11.31 -10.98 9.58
C THR A 7 11.03 -10.36 8.22
N LEU A 8 9.83 -10.56 7.65
CA LEU A 8 9.47 -9.98 6.35
C LEU A 8 9.40 -8.46 6.44
N ALA A 9 8.80 -7.94 7.52
CA ALA A 9 8.77 -6.51 7.76
C ALA A 9 10.19 -5.94 7.93
N GLN A 10 11.05 -6.58 8.71
CA GLN A 10 12.43 -6.12 8.92
C GLN A 10 13.26 -6.13 7.61
N GLU A 11 13.12 -7.17 6.78
CA GLU A 11 13.73 -7.21 5.44
C GLU A 11 13.25 -6.06 4.55
N PHE A 12 11.95 -5.74 4.60
CA PHE A 12 11.38 -4.63 3.85
C PHE A 12 11.86 -3.26 4.34
N VAL A 13 11.96 -3.06 5.66
CA VAL A 13 12.50 -1.82 6.24
C VAL A 13 13.94 -1.61 5.78
N LYS A 14 14.79 -2.65 5.92
CA LYS A 14 16.18 -2.60 5.46
C LYS A 14 16.27 -2.25 3.98
N PHE A 15 15.52 -2.96 3.13
CA PHE A 15 15.47 -2.67 1.69
C PHE A 15 15.04 -1.23 1.40
N SER A 16 14.06 -0.70 2.14
CA SER A 16 13.58 0.67 1.97
C SER A 16 14.64 1.71 2.35
N VAL A 17 15.47 1.44 3.37
CA VAL A 17 16.61 2.29 3.74
C VAL A 17 17.68 2.24 2.64
N GLU A 18 18.10 1.04 2.22
CA GLU A 18 19.12 0.85 1.18
C GLU A 18 18.72 1.48 -0.15
N ALA A 19 17.43 1.44 -0.50
CA ALA A 19 16.88 2.06 -1.70
C ALA A 19 16.70 3.59 -1.57
N GLY A 20 16.96 4.19 -0.41
CA GLY A 20 16.74 5.61 -0.12
C GLY A 20 15.26 6.02 -0.07
N VAL A 21 14.34 5.05 -0.10
CA VAL A 21 12.88 5.23 0.00
C VAL A 21 12.48 5.65 1.40
N LEU A 22 13.13 5.08 2.41
CA LEU A 22 12.97 5.41 3.81
C LEU A 22 14.21 6.16 4.29
N LYS A 23 14.00 7.36 4.84
CA LYS A 23 15.06 8.19 5.42
C LYS A 23 14.70 8.57 6.84
N PHE A 24 15.70 8.65 7.70
CA PHE A 24 15.58 9.12 9.08
C PHE A 24 16.21 10.51 9.22
N GLY A 25 15.68 11.31 10.14
CA GLY A 25 16.05 12.72 10.30
C GLY A 25 14.82 13.61 10.52
N GLU A 26 14.98 14.92 10.43
CA GLU A 26 13.87 15.86 10.64
C GLU A 26 13.20 16.26 9.32
N PHE A 27 11.97 15.82 9.12
CA PHE A 27 11.18 16.11 7.91
C PHE A 27 9.91 16.88 8.23
N LYS A 28 9.66 18.00 7.55
CA LYS A 28 8.40 18.74 7.67
C LYS A 28 7.32 18.08 6.79
N THR A 29 6.26 17.58 7.43
CA THR A 29 5.09 17.00 6.74
C THR A 29 4.22 18.07 6.09
N LYS A 30 3.30 17.66 5.18
CA LYS A 30 2.30 18.57 4.58
C LYS A 30 1.43 19.29 5.62
N ALA A 31 1.22 18.68 6.78
CA ALA A 31 0.49 19.26 7.90
C ALA A 31 1.35 20.18 8.78
N GLY A 32 2.61 20.42 8.41
CA GLY A 32 3.54 21.27 9.16
C GLY A 32 4.22 20.60 10.35
N ARG A 33 3.84 19.37 10.72
CA ARG A 33 4.48 18.58 11.78
C ARG A 33 5.89 18.17 11.38
N LEU A 34 6.82 18.13 12.35
CA LEU A 34 8.11 17.46 12.18
C LEU A 34 7.94 15.95 12.38
N SER A 35 8.44 15.18 11.42
CA SER A 35 8.48 13.72 11.45
C SER A 35 9.93 13.26 11.55
N PRO A 36 10.25 12.26 12.39
CA PRO A 36 11.60 11.72 12.54
C PRO A 36 12.01 10.80 11.37
N TYR A 37 11.11 10.60 10.41
CA TYR A 37 11.34 9.82 9.20
C TYR A 37 10.51 10.33 8.02
N PHE A 38 10.91 9.94 6.81
CA PHE A 38 10.17 10.17 5.59
C PHE A 38 10.20 8.93 4.71
N PHE A 39 9.03 8.55 4.20
CA PHE A 39 8.85 7.41 3.31
C PHE A 39 8.31 7.89 1.96
N ASN A 40 9.07 7.67 0.89
CA ASN A 40 8.70 8.01 -0.48
C ASN A 40 8.77 6.80 -1.41
N ALA A 41 7.65 6.08 -1.53
CA ALA A 41 7.54 4.93 -2.43
C ALA A 41 7.80 5.26 -3.92
N GLY A 42 7.77 6.54 -4.31
CA GLY A 42 8.14 6.95 -5.66
C GLY A 42 9.59 6.67 -6.03
N LEU A 43 10.46 6.36 -5.06
CA LEU A 43 11.86 5.96 -5.27
C LEU A 43 12.03 4.45 -5.53
N PHE A 44 10.95 3.67 -5.54
CA PHE A 44 10.95 2.34 -6.16
C PHE A 44 10.79 2.49 -7.68
N ASP A 45 11.78 3.13 -8.31
CA ASP A 45 11.71 3.76 -9.63
C ASP A 45 12.42 3.01 -10.76
N ASP A 46 13.03 1.87 -10.46
CA ASP A 46 13.63 0.97 -11.46
C ASP A 46 13.04 -0.45 -11.37
N GLY A 47 13.35 -1.27 -12.37
CA GLY A 47 12.80 -2.62 -12.48
C GLY A 47 13.20 -3.53 -11.32
N ALA A 48 14.42 -3.42 -10.79
CA ALA A 48 14.90 -4.26 -9.70
C ALA A 48 14.21 -3.88 -8.37
N LYS A 49 14.08 -2.58 -8.10
CA LYS A 49 13.37 -2.06 -6.93
C LYS A 49 11.89 -2.41 -6.97
N LEU A 50 11.23 -2.22 -8.13
CA LEU A 50 9.81 -2.53 -8.29
C LEU A 50 9.54 -4.04 -8.16
N GLN A 51 10.38 -4.89 -8.76
CA GLN A 51 10.29 -6.34 -8.59
C GLN A 51 10.40 -6.71 -7.12
N ARG A 52 11.44 -6.21 -6.43
CA ARG A 52 11.66 -6.54 -5.02
C ARG A 52 10.51 -6.04 -4.13
N LEU A 53 9.95 -4.87 -4.41
CA LEU A 53 8.74 -4.39 -3.75
C LEU A 53 7.55 -5.33 -3.96
N ALA A 54 7.31 -5.78 -5.19
CA ALA A 54 6.23 -6.71 -5.51
C ALA A 54 6.39 -8.06 -4.79
N GLU A 55 7.62 -8.57 -4.66
CA GLU A 55 7.93 -9.76 -3.85
C GLU A 55 7.48 -9.60 -2.40
N PHE A 56 7.73 -8.45 -1.78
CA PHE A 56 7.29 -8.18 -0.41
C PHE A 56 5.76 -8.16 -0.29
N TYR A 57 5.07 -7.50 -1.23
CA TYR A 57 3.60 -7.52 -1.28
C TYR A 57 3.06 -8.93 -1.42
N ALA A 58 3.54 -9.70 -2.40
CA ALA A 58 3.05 -11.04 -2.68
C ALA A 58 3.27 -11.98 -1.49
N ARG A 59 4.47 -11.98 -0.89
CA ARG A 59 4.77 -12.77 0.32
C ARG A 59 3.85 -12.40 1.48
N ARG A 60 3.64 -11.10 1.72
CA ARG A 60 2.73 -10.62 2.78
C ARG A 60 1.29 -11.04 2.52
N LEU A 61 0.82 -10.95 1.28
CA LEU A 61 -0.54 -11.34 0.89
C LEU A 61 -0.77 -12.84 1.06
N VAL A 62 0.17 -13.68 0.62
CA VAL A 62 0.12 -15.14 0.83
C VAL A 62 0.07 -15.46 2.33
N ALA A 63 0.97 -14.87 3.13
CA ALA A 63 1.00 -15.10 4.57
C ALA A 63 -0.26 -14.62 5.30
N SER A 64 -0.95 -13.60 4.79
CA SER A 64 -2.15 -13.03 5.43
C SER A 64 -3.40 -13.92 5.36
N GLY A 65 -3.41 -14.91 4.46
CA GLY A 65 -4.58 -15.73 4.14
C GLY A 65 -5.77 -14.93 3.62
N LEU A 66 -5.55 -13.69 3.13
CA LEU A 66 -6.63 -12.89 2.54
C LEU A 66 -6.98 -13.45 1.16
N GLU A 67 -8.22 -13.90 1.04
CA GLU A 67 -8.79 -14.37 -0.21
C GLU A 67 -9.28 -13.21 -1.06
N PHE A 68 -8.91 -13.21 -2.34
CA PHE A 68 -9.31 -12.22 -3.34
C PHE A 68 -9.22 -12.82 -4.74
N ASP A 69 -10.07 -12.32 -5.64
CA ASP A 69 -10.24 -12.84 -6.99
C ASP A 69 -9.55 -11.95 -8.04
N MET A 70 -9.29 -10.68 -7.70
CA MET A 70 -8.53 -9.76 -8.55
C MET A 70 -7.89 -8.62 -7.77
N LEU A 71 -6.91 -7.95 -8.40
CA LEU A 71 -6.27 -6.74 -7.87
C LEU A 71 -6.86 -5.48 -8.50
N PHE A 72 -6.92 -4.40 -7.74
CA PHE A 72 -7.26 -3.06 -8.22
C PHE A 72 -6.22 -2.04 -7.78
N GLY A 73 -5.61 -1.37 -8.77
CA GLY A 73 -4.60 -0.34 -8.54
C GLY A 73 -5.16 1.06 -8.79
N PRO A 74 -5.38 1.91 -7.76
CA PRO A 74 -5.84 3.28 -7.99
C PRO A 74 -4.80 4.12 -8.74
N ALA A 75 -5.27 4.98 -9.66
CA ALA A 75 -4.40 5.90 -10.37
C ALA A 75 -3.73 6.93 -9.44
N TYR A 76 -2.43 7.19 -9.55
CA TYR A 76 -1.49 6.65 -10.54
C TYR A 76 -0.57 5.55 -10.01
N LYS A 77 -0.17 5.63 -8.74
CA LYS A 77 0.85 4.74 -8.17
C LYS A 77 0.38 3.29 -8.08
N GLY A 78 -0.89 3.07 -7.78
CA GLY A 78 -1.48 1.73 -7.71
C GLY A 78 -1.43 0.99 -9.04
N ILE A 79 -1.34 1.68 -10.18
CA ILE A 79 -1.32 1.06 -11.51
C ILE A 79 -0.11 0.14 -11.67
N THR A 80 1.10 0.68 -11.43
CA THR A 80 2.35 -0.08 -11.57
C THR A 80 2.47 -1.13 -10.47
N LEU A 81 2.01 -0.81 -9.26
CA LEU A 81 2.01 -1.74 -8.12
C LEU A 81 1.09 -2.94 -8.37
N ALA A 82 -0.16 -2.74 -8.77
CA ALA A 82 -1.10 -3.83 -9.03
C ALA A 82 -0.60 -4.74 -10.16
N ALA A 83 -0.02 -4.16 -11.22
CA ALA A 83 0.58 -4.94 -12.31
C ALA A 83 1.78 -5.78 -11.82
N ALA A 84 2.72 -5.18 -11.09
CA ALA A 84 3.91 -5.88 -10.59
C ALA A 84 3.54 -6.97 -9.56
N VAL A 85 2.60 -6.69 -8.67
CA VAL A 85 2.09 -7.68 -7.70
C VAL A 85 1.35 -8.82 -8.38
N ALA A 86 0.57 -8.56 -9.44
CA ALA A 86 -0.07 -9.62 -10.21
C ALA A 86 0.95 -10.57 -10.86
N ILE A 87 2.02 -10.01 -11.45
CA ILE A 87 3.13 -10.78 -12.04
C ILE A 87 3.78 -11.67 -10.96
N GLU A 88 4.06 -11.10 -9.80
CA GLU A 88 4.74 -11.82 -8.73
C GLU A 88 3.85 -12.90 -8.09
N LEU A 89 2.55 -12.63 -7.90
CA LEU A 89 1.62 -13.66 -7.46
C LEU A 89 1.54 -14.82 -8.47
N ALA A 90 1.52 -14.52 -9.77
CA ALA A 90 1.55 -15.54 -10.81
C ALA A 90 2.84 -16.38 -10.74
N ARG A 91 4.00 -15.76 -10.49
CA ARG A 91 5.28 -16.45 -10.26
C ARG A 91 5.22 -17.40 -9.06
N LEU A 92 4.48 -17.05 -8.02
CA LEU A 92 4.22 -17.90 -6.84
C LEU A 92 3.09 -18.93 -7.04
N GLY A 93 2.57 -19.08 -8.26
CA GLY A 93 1.52 -20.06 -8.59
C GLY A 93 0.09 -19.57 -8.35
N ARG A 94 -0.11 -18.29 -8.01
CA ARG A 94 -1.44 -17.68 -7.84
C ARG A 94 -1.68 -16.62 -8.94
N ASN A 95 -2.23 -17.05 -10.07
CA ASN A 95 -2.57 -16.12 -11.14
C ASN A 95 -3.90 -15.41 -10.86
N VAL A 96 -3.87 -14.08 -10.79
CA VAL A 96 -5.07 -13.23 -10.62
C VAL A 96 -5.07 -12.10 -11.66
N PRO A 97 -6.24 -11.73 -12.21
CA PRO A 97 -6.34 -10.54 -13.04
C PRO A 97 -6.15 -9.26 -12.23
N TYR A 98 -5.83 -8.16 -12.92
CA TYR A 98 -5.79 -6.83 -12.31
C TYR A 98 -6.54 -5.80 -13.17
N ALA A 99 -7.01 -4.74 -12.52
CA ALA A 99 -7.61 -3.57 -13.13
C ALA A 99 -7.12 -2.29 -12.45
N TYR A 100 -7.36 -1.15 -13.07
CA TYR A 100 -7.08 0.17 -12.53
C TYR A 100 -8.04 1.21 -13.11
N ASN A 101 -8.14 2.38 -12.47
CA ASN A 101 -8.93 3.48 -13.02
C ASN A 101 -8.07 4.51 -13.77
N ARG A 102 -8.72 5.33 -14.59
CA ARG A 102 -8.24 6.62 -15.08
C ARG A 102 -8.89 7.74 -14.27
N LYS A 103 -8.23 8.90 -14.18
CA LYS A 103 -8.81 10.09 -13.54
C LYS A 103 -9.88 10.77 -14.40
N GLU A 104 -9.80 10.59 -15.71
CA GLU A 104 -10.77 11.12 -16.68
C GLU A 104 -11.33 9.97 -17.52
N ALA A 105 -12.64 10.04 -17.80
CA ALA A 105 -13.29 9.11 -18.70
C ALA A 105 -12.77 9.33 -20.14
N LYS A 106 -12.66 8.26 -20.93
CA LYS A 106 -12.46 8.41 -22.36
C LYS A 106 -13.81 8.54 -23.08
N ASP A 107 -13.90 9.52 -23.97
CA ASP A 107 -15.08 9.75 -24.81
C ASP A 107 -15.15 8.82 -26.05
N HIS A 108 -14.10 8.02 -26.30
CA HIS A 108 -13.97 7.18 -27.50
C HIS A 108 -13.26 5.83 -27.17
N GLY A 109 -13.58 4.76 -27.91
CA GLY A 109 -13.03 3.39 -27.70
C GLY A 109 -13.88 2.55 -26.75
N GLU A 110 -13.25 1.68 -25.92
CA GLU A 110 -13.96 0.90 -24.87
C GLU A 110 -14.66 1.77 -23.81
N GLY A 111 -14.40 3.09 -23.81
CA GLY A 111 -15.10 4.06 -22.96
C GLY A 111 -14.82 3.90 -21.46
N GLY A 112 -15.43 4.76 -20.65
CA GLY A 112 -15.41 4.67 -19.20
C GLY A 112 -14.06 5.01 -18.54
N THR A 113 -13.97 4.68 -17.25
CA THR A 113 -12.85 5.02 -16.38
C THR A 113 -12.03 3.82 -15.94
N LEU A 114 -12.45 2.58 -16.22
CA LEU A 114 -11.77 1.35 -15.80
C LEU A 114 -10.93 0.77 -16.95
N VAL A 115 -9.79 0.18 -16.61
CA VAL A 115 -8.84 -0.44 -17.55
C VAL A 115 -8.32 -1.74 -16.98
N GLY A 116 -8.08 -2.72 -17.85
CA GLY A 116 -7.61 -4.06 -17.46
C GLY A 116 -8.75 -5.07 -17.53
N ALA A 117 -8.73 -6.07 -16.65
CA ALA A 117 -9.80 -7.06 -16.60
C ALA A 117 -11.13 -6.44 -16.11
N PRO A 118 -12.29 -7.01 -16.49
CA PRO A 118 -13.58 -6.62 -15.92
C PRO A 118 -13.56 -6.72 -14.39
N VAL A 119 -13.96 -5.65 -13.72
CA VAL A 119 -13.99 -5.60 -12.25
C VAL A 119 -15.14 -6.45 -11.72
N ARG A 120 -14.83 -7.55 -11.05
CA ARG A 120 -15.79 -8.56 -10.57
C ARG A 120 -15.25 -9.35 -9.37
N GLY A 121 -16.15 -9.97 -8.61
CA GLY A 121 -15.77 -10.81 -7.46
C GLY A 121 -15.20 -10.00 -6.30
N ARG A 122 -14.29 -10.61 -5.52
CA ARG A 122 -13.60 -9.98 -4.39
C ARG A 122 -12.35 -9.24 -4.88
N VAL A 123 -12.34 -7.94 -4.70
CA VAL A 123 -11.31 -7.05 -5.24
C VAL A 123 -10.41 -6.55 -4.12
N LEU A 124 -9.11 -6.81 -4.25
CA LEU A 124 -8.09 -6.30 -3.34
C LEU A 124 -7.52 -5.00 -3.91
N ILE A 125 -7.63 -3.91 -3.15
CA ILE A 125 -7.02 -2.63 -3.52
C ILE A 125 -5.52 -2.68 -3.16
N VAL A 126 -4.63 -2.30 -4.09
CA VAL A 126 -3.18 -2.27 -3.85
C VAL A 126 -2.67 -0.84 -4.02
N ASP A 127 -2.14 -0.24 -2.95
CA ASP A 127 -1.66 1.15 -2.94
C ASP A 127 -0.36 1.29 -2.13
N ASP A 128 0.39 2.39 -2.24
CA ASP A 128 1.67 2.54 -1.53
C ASP A 128 1.50 2.77 -0.03
N VAL A 129 0.74 3.80 0.35
CA VAL A 129 0.45 4.18 1.74
C VAL A 129 -0.96 4.77 1.85
N ILE A 130 -1.60 4.61 3.01
CA ILE A 130 -2.88 5.30 3.27
C ILE A 130 -2.61 6.62 4.00
N SER A 131 -3.03 7.72 3.37
CA SER A 131 -2.94 9.07 3.96
C SER A 131 -4.27 9.52 4.59
N ALA A 132 -5.20 10.05 3.80
CA ALA A 132 -6.54 10.46 4.26
C ALA A 132 -7.64 9.43 3.90
N GLY A 133 -7.25 8.27 3.35
CA GLY A 133 -8.18 7.25 2.88
C GLY A 133 -8.97 7.62 1.61
N THR A 134 -8.76 8.79 1.01
CA THR A 134 -9.52 9.27 -0.16
C THR A 134 -9.40 8.33 -1.36
N SER A 135 -8.18 7.93 -1.72
CA SER A 135 -7.92 6.97 -2.83
C SER A 135 -8.63 5.63 -2.61
N VAL A 136 -8.66 5.15 -1.37
CA VAL A 136 -9.36 3.92 -0.97
C VAL A 136 -10.87 4.09 -1.12
N ARG A 137 -11.46 5.20 -0.66
CA ARG A 137 -12.90 5.49 -0.81
C ARG A 137 -13.32 5.60 -2.29
N GLU A 138 -12.54 6.30 -3.09
CA GLU A 138 -12.76 6.39 -4.55
C GLU A 138 -12.73 5.00 -5.20
N SER A 139 -11.76 4.17 -4.82
CA SER A 139 -11.63 2.80 -5.33
C SER A 139 -12.82 1.92 -4.92
N ILE A 140 -13.24 1.98 -3.66
CA ILE A 140 -14.43 1.27 -3.15
C ILE A 140 -15.66 1.64 -3.98
N ALA A 141 -15.90 2.94 -4.21
CA ALA A 141 -17.05 3.40 -4.99
C ALA A 141 -17.00 2.87 -6.43
N MET A 142 -15.83 2.89 -7.09
CA MET A 142 -15.67 2.35 -8.44
C MET A 142 -15.88 0.82 -8.51
N ILE A 143 -15.34 0.09 -7.53
CA ILE A 143 -15.49 -1.37 -7.44
C ILE A 143 -16.96 -1.75 -7.22
N GLN A 144 -17.65 -1.06 -6.31
CA GLN A 144 -19.07 -1.28 -6.03
C GLN A 144 -19.95 -0.90 -7.22
N ALA A 145 -19.65 0.22 -7.90
CA ALA A 145 -20.37 0.63 -9.11
C ALA A 145 -20.23 -0.38 -10.26
N ALA A 146 -19.13 -1.14 -10.31
CA ALA A 146 -18.94 -2.24 -11.25
C ALA A 146 -19.62 -3.56 -10.79
N GLY A 147 -20.31 -3.57 -9.64
CA GLY A 147 -20.98 -4.76 -9.10
C GLY A 147 -20.06 -5.74 -8.39
N ALA A 148 -18.84 -5.33 -8.03
CA ALA A 148 -17.86 -6.16 -7.34
C ALA A 148 -17.76 -5.80 -5.84
N GLN A 149 -17.05 -6.62 -5.07
CA GLN A 149 -16.92 -6.47 -3.62
C GLN A 149 -15.47 -6.10 -3.24
N PRO A 150 -15.20 -4.90 -2.68
CA PRO A 150 -13.91 -4.63 -2.06
C PRO A 150 -13.70 -5.56 -0.87
N CYS A 151 -12.56 -6.24 -0.80
CA CYS A 151 -12.27 -7.22 0.27
C CYS A 151 -11.13 -6.81 1.21
N GLY A 152 -10.34 -5.81 0.82
CA GLY A 152 -9.24 -5.32 1.62
C GLY A 152 -8.40 -4.30 0.89
N VAL A 153 -7.38 -3.79 1.59
CA VAL A 153 -6.36 -2.89 1.06
C VAL A 153 -4.98 -3.45 1.43
N ALA A 154 -4.09 -3.57 0.44
CA ALA A 154 -2.69 -3.91 0.64
C ALA A 154 -1.83 -2.66 0.50
N ILE A 155 -0.94 -2.41 1.48
CA ILE A 155 -0.03 -1.25 1.48
C ILE A 155 1.40 -1.64 1.87
N ALA A 156 2.36 -0.80 1.47
CA ALA A 156 3.76 -1.02 1.80
C ALA A 156 4.03 -0.69 3.26
N LEU A 157 3.54 0.46 3.73
CA LEU A 157 3.81 0.95 5.08
C LEU A 157 2.55 1.49 5.77
N ASP A 158 2.21 0.89 6.91
CA ASP A 158 1.29 1.51 7.88
C ASP A 158 2.07 2.50 8.75
N ARG A 159 1.88 3.80 8.47
CA ARG A 159 2.53 4.88 9.21
C ARG A 159 1.99 5.06 10.63
N GLN A 160 0.82 4.50 10.94
CA GLN A 160 0.16 4.63 12.24
C GLN A 160 -0.02 6.09 12.73
N GLU A 161 0.00 7.04 11.80
CA GLU A 161 -0.22 8.45 12.08
C GLU A 161 -1.72 8.75 12.16
N LYS A 162 -2.10 9.67 13.07
CA LYS A 162 -3.45 10.24 13.10
C LYS A 162 -3.81 10.84 11.75
N ALA A 163 -5.00 10.51 11.27
CA ALA A 163 -5.52 11.07 10.02
C ALA A 163 -5.84 12.56 10.17
N MET A 164 -5.88 13.24 9.03
CA MET A 164 -6.30 14.64 8.93
C MET A 164 -7.62 14.68 8.16
N GLU A 165 -8.65 15.29 8.74
CA GLU A 165 -9.94 15.54 8.10
C GLU A 165 -10.23 17.04 8.16
N ASN A 166 -10.54 17.66 7.01
CA ASN A 166 -10.83 19.10 6.89
C ASN A 166 -9.77 20.01 7.55
N GLY A 167 -8.50 19.59 7.54
CA GLY A 167 -7.38 20.34 8.13
C GLY A 167 -7.16 20.12 9.64
N ALA A 168 -7.93 19.24 10.29
CA ALA A 168 -7.79 18.91 11.71
C ALA A 168 -7.39 17.44 11.92
N GLU A 169 -6.62 17.17 12.98
CA GLU A 169 -6.32 15.80 13.41
C GLU A 169 -7.58 15.13 14.00
N VAL A 170 -7.80 13.89 13.61
CA VAL A 170 -8.85 13.03 14.20
C VAL A 170 -8.23 11.94 15.08
N SER A 171 -9.05 11.29 15.91
CA SER A 171 -8.56 10.33 16.91
C SER A 171 -8.14 8.97 16.34
N TRP A 172 -8.38 8.73 15.06
CA TRP A 172 -8.02 7.49 14.37
C TRP A 172 -6.92 7.72 13.32
N SER A 173 -6.12 6.69 13.06
CA SER A 173 -5.24 6.63 11.89
C SER A 173 -6.02 6.37 10.61
N ALA A 174 -5.37 6.59 9.47
CA ALA A 174 -5.96 6.28 8.17
C ALA A 174 -6.32 4.79 8.02
N VAL A 175 -5.47 3.92 8.56
CA VAL A 175 -5.69 2.46 8.59
C VAL A 175 -6.83 2.09 9.54
N GLN A 176 -6.91 2.73 10.71
CA GLN A 176 -8.02 2.53 11.65
C GLN A 176 -9.36 2.96 11.05
N TYR A 177 -9.40 4.04 10.28
CA TYR A 177 -10.59 4.46 9.54
C TYR A 177 -11.02 3.39 8.52
N VAL A 178 -10.10 2.88 7.71
CA VAL A 178 -10.42 1.85 6.70
C VAL A 178 -10.92 0.55 7.36
N THR A 179 -10.31 0.15 8.46
CA THR A 179 -10.69 -1.07 9.18
C THR A 179 -11.99 -0.94 9.95
N SER A 180 -12.15 0.11 10.75
CA SER A 180 -13.26 0.26 11.69
C SER A 180 -14.50 0.89 11.04
N THR A 181 -14.30 1.83 10.11
CA THR A 181 -15.40 2.57 9.48
C THR A 181 -15.82 1.95 8.16
N LEU A 182 -14.86 1.52 7.33
CA LEU A 182 -15.16 0.91 6.02
C LEU A 182 -15.27 -0.61 6.08
N GLY A 183 -14.93 -1.24 7.21
CA GLY A 183 -15.03 -2.69 7.41
C GLY A 183 -14.05 -3.52 6.57
N LEU A 184 -12.98 -2.91 6.06
CA LEU A 184 -12.00 -3.59 5.20
C LEU A 184 -10.74 -3.97 5.97
N ARG A 185 -10.23 -5.18 5.71
CA ARG A 185 -8.90 -5.58 6.22
C ARG A 185 -7.81 -4.76 5.53
N VAL A 186 -6.85 -4.27 6.31
CA VAL A 186 -5.63 -3.64 5.78
C VAL A 186 -4.46 -4.58 6.01
N ILE A 187 -3.75 -4.90 4.94
CA ILE A 187 -2.57 -5.75 4.94
C ILE A 187 -1.35 -4.88 4.63
N ALA A 188 -0.54 -4.59 5.65
CA ALA A 188 0.69 -3.81 5.50
C ALA A 188 1.92 -4.73 5.45
N ILE A 189 2.91 -4.40 4.61
CA ILE A 189 4.20 -5.11 4.60
C ILE A 189 4.98 -4.81 5.89
N ALA A 190 5.00 -3.55 6.31
CA ALA A 190 5.56 -3.12 7.58
C ALA A 190 4.71 -2.01 8.22
N SER A 191 4.92 -1.80 9.51
CA SER A 191 4.31 -0.76 10.32
C SER A 191 5.35 0.17 10.95
N LEU A 192 4.91 1.29 11.53
CA LEU A 192 5.78 2.16 12.32
C LEU A 192 6.50 1.38 13.45
N ALA A 193 5.85 0.39 14.07
CA ALA A 193 6.48 -0.44 15.10
C ALA A 193 7.67 -1.23 14.54
N ASP A 194 7.58 -1.75 13.32
CA ASP A 194 8.67 -2.48 12.66
C ASP A 194 9.84 -1.55 12.33
N LEU A 195 9.56 -0.30 11.92
CA LEU A 195 10.58 0.73 11.71
C LEU A 195 11.31 1.05 13.01
N LEU A 196 10.58 1.28 14.10
CA LEU A 196 11.17 1.56 15.41
C LEU A 196 11.97 0.38 15.95
N GLN A 197 11.53 -0.86 15.67
CA GLN A 197 12.28 -2.06 16.02
C GLN A 197 13.60 -2.12 15.24
N TYR A 198 13.55 -1.89 13.93
CA TYR A 198 14.73 -1.85 13.07
C TYR A 198 15.76 -0.84 13.58
N LEU A 199 15.33 0.39 13.88
CA LEU A 199 16.16 1.46 14.45
C LEU A 199 16.90 1.04 15.73
N ARG A 200 16.24 0.29 16.61
CA ARG A 200 16.83 -0.14 17.90
C ARG A 200 17.84 -1.27 17.74
N SER A 201 17.72 -2.06 16.68
CA SER A 201 18.56 -3.25 16.45
C SER A 201 19.66 -3.04 15.43
N THR A 202 19.58 -2.00 14.61
CA THR A 202 20.51 -1.79 13.50
C THR A 202 21.79 -1.09 13.95
N SER A 203 22.91 -1.42 13.29
CA SER A 203 24.18 -0.69 13.37
C SER A 203 24.47 0.05 12.05
N ASP A 204 23.45 0.22 11.20
CA ASP A 204 23.57 0.83 9.88
C ASP A 204 23.89 2.33 10.00
N PRO A 205 25.05 2.81 9.51
CA PRO A 205 25.42 4.23 9.56
C PRO A 205 24.53 5.12 8.69
N ALA A 206 23.74 4.58 7.75
CA ALA A 206 22.76 5.37 7.00
C ALA A 206 21.54 5.81 7.84
N VAL A 207 21.44 5.28 9.06
CA VAL A 207 20.30 5.43 9.97
C VAL A 207 20.69 6.11 11.29
N LEU A 208 21.99 6.07 11.63
CA LEU A 208 22.61 6.70 12.81
C LEU A 208 23.05 8.14 12.51
#